data_AF-A0A9P5JTC2-F1
#
_entry.id   AF-A0A9P5JTC2-F1
#
_cell.length_a   1.000
_cell.length_b   1.000
_cell.length_c   1.000
_cell.angle_alpha   90.00
_cell.angle_beta   90.00
_cell.angle_gamma   90.00
#
_symmetry.space_group_name_H-M   'P 1'
#
loop_
_entity.id
_entity.type
_entity.pdbx_description
1 polymer ?
#
loop_
_entity_poly.entity_id
_entity_poly.type
_entity_poly.pdbx_seq_one_letter_code
_entity_poly.pdbx_strand_id
1 'polypeptide(L)'
;MPLLNIPSNPPIESTTDSCALCHDPLLIPSTEAIGASHIIDDVELRCGHHFHWACIMDYSKVNKKAREECALCRASTLDAHGRFIVSIRNEGG
;
A
#
# COMPACT_ATOMS: atom_id res chain seq x y z
N MET A 1 43.90 -9.80 -16.21
CA MET A 1 42.45 -10.10 -16.17
C MET A 1 41.77 -8.94 -15.46
N PRO A 2 41.16 -7.95 -16.14
CA PRO A 2 40.39 -6.93 -15.43
C PRO A 2 38.99 -7.47 -15.17
N LEU A 3 38.60 -7.54 -13.90
CA LEU A 3 37.23 -7.82 -13.48
C LEU A 3 36.37 -6.62 -13.90
N LEU A 4 35.33 -6.89 -14.69
CA LEU A 4 34.36 -5.88 -15.11
C LEU A 4 33.59 -5.38 -13.88
N ASN A 5 33.74 -4.10 -13.59
CA ASN A 5 33.02 -3.36 -12.57
C ASN A 5 31.55 -3.27 -13.01
N ILE A 6 30.67 -4.11 -12.46
CA ILE A 6 29.23 -3.99 -12.67
C ILE A 6 28.78 -2.76 -11.86
N PRO A 7 28.13 -1.75 -12.47
CA PRO A 7 27.56 -0.66 -11.71
C PRO A 7 26.45 -1.23 -10.81
N SER A 8 26.64 -1.08 -9.50
CA SER A 8 25.61 -1.35 -8.50
C SER A 8 24.39 -0.52 -8.86
N ASN A 9 23.32 -1.20 -9.29
CA ASN A 9 22.00 -0.58 -9.32
C ASN A 9 21.77 0.00 -7.92
N PRO A 10 21.50 1.31 -7.74
CA PRO A 10 21.17 1.81 -6.42
C PRO A 10 20.02 0.98 -5.87
N PRO A 11 20.01 0.65 -4.56
CA PRO A 11 18.82 0.07 -3.97
C PRO A 11 17.70 1.05 -4.30
N ILE A 12 16.67 0.57 -4.99
CA ILE A 12 15.37 1.23 -4.97
C ILE A 12 15.14 1.48 -3.48
N GLU A 13 15.10 2.72 -3.03
CA GLU A 13 14.71 3.07 -1.67
C GLU A 13 13.25 2.62 -1.54
N SER A 14 13.07 1.32 -1.33
CA SER A 14 11.85 0.72 -0.87
C SER A 14 11.70 1.24 0.54
N THR A 15 11.01 2.36 0.69
CA THR A 15 10.18 2.56 1.88
C THR A 15 9.21 1.38 1.86
N THR A 16 9.67 0.25 2.41
CA THR A 16 8.95 -1.02 2.48
C THR A 16 7.85 -0.84 3.51
N ASP A 17 6.86 -0.03 3.16
CA ASP A 17 5.65 0.08 3.94
C ASP A 17 4.92 -1.26 3.78
N SER A 18 4.72 -1.94 4.90
CA SER A 18 3.96 -3.18 4.98
C SER A 18 2.50 -2.87 5.23
N CYS A 19 1.62 -3.66 4.64
CA CYS A 19 0.19 -3.57 4.91
C CYS A 19 -0.06 -3.81 6.39
N ALA A 20 -0.71 -2.87 7.05
CA ALA A 20 -0.89 -2.92 8.49
C ALA A 20 -1.95 -3.96 8.94
N LEU A 21 -2.61 -4.65 8.00
CA LEU A 21 -3.55 -5.75 8.26
C LEU A 21 -2.94 -7.14 8.09
N CYS A 22 -2.27 -7.42 6.97
CA CYS A 22 -1.67 -8.73 6.68
C CYS A 22 -0.16 -8.77 6.94
N HIS A 23 0.48 -7.61 7.12
CA HIS A 23 1.91 -7.41 7.35
C HIS A 23 2.81 -7.74 6.15
N ASP A 24 2.22 -8.09 5.00
CA ASP A 24 2.94 -8.30 3.75
C ASP A 24 3.32 -6.95 3.10
N PRO A 25 4.37 -6.91 2.26
CA PRO A 25 4.75 -5.71 1.52
C PRO A 25 3.60 -5.14 0.68
N LEU A 26 3.51 -3.81 0.59
CA LEU A 26 2.52 -3.12 -0.27
C LEU A 26 2.87 -3.16 -1.77
N LEU A 27 3.82 -4.02 -2.13
CA LEU A 27 4.22 -4.32 -3.50
C LEU A 27 3.70 -5.73 -3.84
N ILE A 28 2.71 -5.80 -4.73
CA ILE A 28 2.17 -7.08 -5.21
C ILE A 28 2.82 -7.46 -6.54
N PRO A 29 3.05 -8.76 -6.83
CA PRO A 29 3.60 -9.20 -8.11
C PRO A 29 2.70 -8.74 -9.26
N SER A 30 3.28 -8.14 -10.30
CA SER A 30 2.54 -7.82 -11.51
C SER A 30 2.22 -9.10 -12.26
N THR A 31 0.98 -9.23 -12.73
CA THR A 31 0.56 -10.35 -13.59
C THR A 31 0.81 -10.08 -15.07
N GLU A 32 1.33 -8.91 -15.43
CA GLU A 32 1.59 -8.54 -16.82
C GLU A 32 2.92 -9.13 -17.32
N ALA A 33 2.89 -9.76 -18.50
CA ALA A 33 4.07 -10.37 -19.11
C ALA A 33 5.10 -9.35 -19.63
N ILE A 34 4.71 -8.07 -19.77
CA ILE A 34 5.55 -6.98 -20.25
C ILE A 34 5.24 -5.76 -19.36
N GLY A 35 6.18 -5.37 -18.50
CA GLY A 35 5.98 -4.25 -17.57
C GLY A 35 6.81 -4.36 -16.29
N ALA A 36 6.50 -3.53 -15.30
CA ALA A 36 7.10 -3.61 -13.96
C ALA A 36 6.81 -4.98 -13.33
N SER A 37 7.79 -5.55 -12.63
CA SER A 37 7.63 -6.85 -11.96
C SER A 37 6.67 -6.81 -10.77
N HIS A 38 6.37 -5.61 -10.25
CA HIS A 38 5.52 -5.38 -9.10
C HIS A 38 4.63 -4.16 -9.32
N ILE A 39 3.44 -4.18 -8.73
CA ILE A 39 2.47 -3.09 -8.70
C ILE A 39 2.40 -2.59 -7.26
N ILE A 40 2.37 -1.27 -7.07
CA ILE A 40 2.16 -0.67 -5.76
C ILE A 40 0.66 -0.74 -5.44
N ASP A 41 0.32 -1.50 -4.40
CA ASP A 41 -1.03 -1.57 -3.82
C ASP A 41 -0.99 -0.94 -2.41
N ASP A 42 -0.56 0.33 -2.39
CA ASP A 42 -0.46 1.15 -1.18
C ASP A 42 -1.62 2.15 -1.10
N VAL A 43 -2.51 1.88 -0.15
CA VAL A 43 -3.60 2.74 0.28
C VAL A 43 -3.26 3.36 1.62
N GLU A 44 -3.02 4.67 1.62
CA GLU A 44 -2.77 5.46 2.82
C GLU A 44 -4.08 6.08 3.32
N LEU A 45 -4.44 5.79 4.57
CA LEU A 45 -5.52 6.49 5.27
C LEU A 45 -5.02 7.86 5.77
N ARG A 46 -5.93 8.81 6.03
CA ARG A 46 -5.58 10.12 6.62
C ARG A 46 -4.84 10.08 7.96
N CYS A 47 -4.89 8.94 8.65
CA CYS A 47 -4.14 8.73 9.88
C CYS A 47 -2.68 8.28 9.64
N GLY A 48 -2.26 8.14 8.38
CA GLY A 48 -0.91 7.71 7.98
C GLY A 48 -0.68 6.21 8.02
N HIS A 49 -1.72 5.39 8.22
CA HIS A 49 -1.60 3.93 8.15
C HIS A 49 -1.84 3.43 6.73
N HIS A 50 -1.02 2.48 6.32
CA HIS A 50 -0.97 1.94 4.97
C HIS A 50 -1.55 0.52 4.91
N PHE A 51 -2.28 0.23 3.84
CA PHE A 51 -2.97 -1.04 3.63
C PHE A 51 -3.00 -1.41 2.15
N HIS A 52 -3.10 -2.70 1.84
CA HIS A 52 -3.59 -3.12 0.53
C HIS A 52 -5.03 -2.69 0.34
N TRP A 53 -5.40 -2.31 -0.88
CA TRP A 53 -6.78 -1.96 -1.22
C TRP A 53 -7.74 -3.10 -0.87
N ALA A 54 -7.37 -4.34 -1.20
CA ALA A 54 -8.18 -5.51 -0.88
C ALA A 54 -8.36 -5.69 0.64
N CYS A 55 -7.27 -5.57 1.42
CA CYS A 55 -7.31 -5.77 2.87
C CYS A 55 -8.24 -4.76 3.56
N ILE A 56 -8.13 -3.47 3.24
CA ILE A 56 -8.98 -2.46 3.88
C ILE A 56 -10.45 -2.57 3.43
N MET A 57 -10.68 -2.95 2.17
CA MET A 57 -12.04 -3.20 1.67
C MET A 57 -12.68 -4.40 2.35
N ASP A 58 -11.94 -5.49 2.57
CA ASP A 58 -12.44 -6.65 3.29
C ASP A 58 -12.66 -6.36 4.78
N TYR A 59 -11.77 -5.60 5.41
CA TYR A 59 -11.98 -5.10 6.77
C TYR A 59 -13.29 -4.30 6.90
N SER A 60 -13.57 -3.42 5.93
CA SER A 60 -14.78 -2.58 5.93
C SER A 60 -16.10 -3.38 5.90
N LYS A 61 -16.06 -4.64 5.44
CA LYS A 61 -17.23 -5.53 5.35
C LYS A 61 -17.54 -6.24 6.67
N VAL A 62 -16.61 -6.28 7.63
CA VAL A 62 -16.77 -7.02 8.90
C VAL A 62 -17.98 -6.51 9.68
N ASN A 63 -18.12 -5.19 9.81
CA ASN A 63 -19.29 -4.54 10.40
C ASN A 63 -19.27 -3.04 10.07
N LYS A 64 -20.36 -2.33 10.43
CA LYS A 64 -20.49 -0.88 10.20
C LYS A 64 -19.34 -0.07 10.81
N LYS A 65 -18.88 -0.43 12.01
CA LYS A 65 -17.81 0.27 12.73
C LYS A 65 -16.46 0.13 12.02
N ALA A 66 -16.16 -1.05 11.47
CA ALA A 66 -14.95 -1.31 10.71
C ALA A 66 -14.88 -0.47 9.41
N ARG A 67 -16.03 -0.11 8.82
CA ARG A 67 -16.07 0.84 7.69
C ARG A 67 -15.68 2.26 8.08
N GLU A 68 -15.90 2.64 9.33
CA GLU A 68 -15.80 4.02 9.83
C GLU A 68 -14.48 4.31 10.55
N GLU A 69 -13.68 3.28 10.83
CA GLU A 69 -12.47 3.34 11.65
C GLU A 69 -11.27 2.66 11.00
N CYS A 70 -10.07 3.20 11.24
CA CYS A 70 -8.81 2.54 10.93
C CYS A 70 -8.65 1.27 11.78
N ALA A 71 -8.23 0.17 11.15
CA ALA A 71 -8.01 -1.10 11.86
C ALA A 71 -6.94 -1.03 12.96
N LEU A 72 -5.99 -0.10 12.88
CA LEU A 72 -4.89 0.05 13.83
C LEU A 72 -5.21 1.06 14.92
N CYS A 73 -5.39 2.33 14.55
CA CYS A 73 -5.51 3.42 15.51
C CYS A 73 -6.95 3.84 15.81
N ARG A 74 -7.95 3.21 15.16
CA ARG A 74 -9.38 3.53 15.30
C ARG A 74 -9.77 4.96 14.92
N ALA A 75 -8.85 5.73 14.33
CA ALA A 75 -9.16 7.04 13.78
C ALA A 75 -10.20 6.92 12.66
N SER A 76 -11.04 7.94 12.49
CA SER A 76 -12.10 7.88 11.50
C SER A 76 -11.56 7.88 10.07
N THR A 77 -11.99 6.89 9.28
CA THR A 77 -11.71 6.77 7.85
C THR A 77 -12.60 7.68 7.00
N LEU A 78 -13.67 8.23 7.58
CA LEU A 78 -14.66 9.03 6.89
C LEU A 78 -14.43 10.53 7.07
N ASP A 79 -14.66 11.30 6.01
CA ASP A 79 -14.70 12.76 6.12
C ASP A 79 -16.01 13.25 6.77
N ALA A 80 -16.15 14.58 6.91
CA ALA A 80 -17.33 15.20 7.50
C ALA A 80 -18.64 14.93 6.73
N HIS A 81 -18.55 14.44 5.48
CA HIS A 81 -19.69 14.08 4.64
C HIS A 81 -19.93 12.56 4.60
N GLY A 82 -19.19 11.79 5.41
CA GLY A 82 -19.30 10.33 5.45
C GLY A 82 -18.64 9.61 4.27
N ARG A 83 -17.75 10.27 3.53
CA ARG A 83 -17.02 9.69 2.40
C ARG A 83 -15.73 9.04 2.88
N PHE A 84 -15.43 7.85 2.36
CA PHE A 84 -14.18 7.14 2.62
C PHE A 84 -13.07 7.78 1.79
N ILE A 85 -12.08 8.38 2.46
CA ILE A 85 -10.98 9.11 1.80
C ILE A 85 -9.68 8.35 1.98
N VAL A 86 -9.03 8.06 0.85
CA VAL A 86 -7.73 7.40 0.80
C VAL A 86 -6.82 8.07 -0.21
N SER A 87 -5.51 7.99 0.03
CA SER A 87 -4.49 8.36 -0.95
C SER A 87 -3.92 7.07 -1.55
N ILE A 88 -3.89 6.99 -2.88
CA ILE A 88 -3.24 5.89 -3.60
C ILE A 88 -1.85 6.36 -3.99
N ARG A 89 -0.82 5.70 -3.49
CA ARG A 89 0.56 5.94 -3.93
C ARG A 89 0.86 5.04 -5.11
N ASN A 90 0.46 5.47 -6.29
CA ASN A 90 1.03 4.93 -7.52
C ASN A 90 2.22 5.81 -7.88
N GLU A 91 3.46 5.35 -7.66
CA GLU A 91 4.65 5.99 -8.24
C GLU A 91 4.72 5.73 -9.76
N GLY A 92 3.63 6.03 -10.46
CA GLY A 92 3.56 6.07 -11.91
C GLY A 92 3.94 7.48 -12.36
N GLY A 93 5.24 7.68 -12.63
CA GLY A 93 5.70 8.77 -13.48
C GLY A 93 5.31 8.55 -14.93
#